data_AF-A0A7S0YTH8-F1
#
_entry.id   AF-A0A7S0YTH8-F1
#
_cell.length_a   1.000
_cell.length_b   1.000
_cell.length_c   1.000
_cell.angle_alpha   90.00
_cell.angle_beta   90.00
_cell.angle_gamma   90.00
#
_symmetry.space_group_name_H-M   'P 1'
#
loop_
_entity.id
_entity.type
_entity.pdbx_description
1 polymer ?
#
loop_
_entity_poly.entity_id
_entity_poly.type
_entity_poly.pdbx_seq_one_letter_code
_entity_poly.pdbx_strand_id
1 'polypeptide(L)'
;SQFKSKSKSKSNGGGDDDQNSDGGFDDVAGREKDKTNNNGFWPNASPPLSRPSSSSAPPSMPPPPLPLPPPPPPLPPSPVPPCGIQIRSRRPLPFLGLRVAFCGDGANDCGALKSAHIGLSLCEAEASIAAPMTSRVASISAMITVIAEGRCTLMATYQIFQFIIAYALVQAFETNLMYTFALDMGNYQYLTQDLFFTTILASLMGSTHPREGRLSAARPLKRVMSAPLLLSTLGQLVVVGVFQVLALIVLKYQPNYTPTQGNHSLQQIVSPENSVTYLMALAQFVTLALVFNKGRPHRSPIWTNRGLTTALVLQVGFVIYFTFAANGFTRDIQQLVDYEEFKGVLGLRARSQLMAMMVANGIVAFGVEAALATAIARWQTRRSEAKRRRALKAVAGALVGGGEKK
;
A
#
# COMPACT_ATOMS: atom_id res chain seq x y z
N SER A 1 -20.05 -36.59 31.69
CA SER A 1 -20.72 -37.89 31.63
C SER A 1 -21.79 -37.86 30.55
N GLN A 2 -21.66 -38.77 29.59
CA GLN A 2 -22.58 -39.27 28.56
C GLN A 2 -23.77 -38.44 28.02
N PHE A 3 -23.67 -38.18 26.72
CA PHE A 3 -24.68 -38.28 25.65
C PHE A 3 -25.97 -39.07 25.96
N LYS A 4 -27.11 -38.57 25.48
CA LYS A 4 -28.20 -39.42 24.96
C LYS A 4 -29.04 -38.72 23.89
N SER A 5 -28.86 -39.19 22.67
CA SER A 5 -29.76 -39.06 21.53
C SER A 5 -30.96 -40.02 21.69
N LYS A 6 -32.15 -39.62 21.23
CA LYS A 6 -33.18 -40.56 20.76
C LYS A 6 -34.11 -39.89 19.74
N SER A 7 -34.02 -40.39 18.51
CA SER A 7 -34.96 -40.21 17.41
C SER A 7 -36.26 -41.01 17.65
N LYS A 8 -37.39 -40.53 17.11
CA LYS A 8 -38.49 -41.41 16.68
C LYS A 8 -39.28 -40.77 15.53
N SER A 9 -39.38 -41.53 14.44
CA SER A 9 -40.17 -41.30 13.23
C SER A 9 -41.58 -41.92 13.34
N LYS A 10 -42.56 -41.36 12.61
CA LYS A 10 -43.57 -42.02 11.73
C LYS A 10 -44.66 -40.99 11.35
N SER A 11 -44.81 -40.62 10.06
CA SER A 11 -45.75 -41.16 9.03
C SER A 11 -47.23 -40.92 9.38
N ASN A 12 -48.16 -40.44 8.56
CA ASN A 12 -48.43 -40.48 7.10
C ASN A 12 -49.41 -39.30 6.80
N GLY A 13 -49.42 -38.66 5.63
CA GLY A 13 -50.02 -39.10 4.35
C GLY A 13 -51.00 -38.00 3.90
N GLY A 14 -51.35 -37.73 2.64
CA GLY A 14 -51.02 -38.21 1.29
C GLY A 14 -51.36 -37.08 0.30
N GLY A 15 -50.74 -37.02 -0.87
CA GLY A 15 -51.34 -37.39 -2.18
C GLY A 15 -51.54 -36.10 -2.99
N ASP A 16 -51.34 -35.99 -4.31
CA ASP A 16 -51.17 -36.96 -5.40
C ASP A 16 -50.57 -36.22 -6.63
N ASP A 17 -49.80 -36.97 -7.43
CA ASP A 17 -49.78 -37.05 -8.91
C ASP A 17 -49.35 -35.83 -9.77
N ASP A 18 -48.55 -35.92 -10.84
CA ASP A 18 -48.10 -37.06 -11.66
C ASP A 18 -46.93 -36.65 -12.61
N GLN A 19 -45.93 -37.54 -12.74
CA GLN A 19 -45.36 -38.14 -13.97
C GLN A 19 -44.99 -37.30 -15.24
N ASN A 20 -43.96 -37.59 -16.04
CA ASN A 20 -42.82 -38.54 -16.04
C ASN A 20 -42.00 -38.32 -17.34
N SER A 21 -40.71 -38.74 -17.32
CA SER A 21 -39.91 -39.41 -18.40
C SER A 21 -39.69 -38.72 -19.76
N ASP A 22 -38.60 -38.85 -20.51
CA ASP A 22 -37.29 -39.53 -20.54
C ASP A 22 -36.52 -38.80 -21.70
N GLY A 23 -35.20 -38.65 -21.84
CA GLY A 23 -34.09 -39.59 -21.79
C GLY A 23 -33.22 -39.39 -23.05
N GLY A 24 -31.88 -39.42 -22.92
CA GLY A 24 -30.96 -39.94 -23.96
C GLY A 24 -30.34 -39.02 -25.03
N PHE A 25 -29.06 -38.68 -24.82
CA PHE A 25 -27.87 -38.96 -25.67
C PHE A 25 -27.73 -38.45 -27.14
N ASP A 26 -26.59 -37.77 -27.34
CA ASP A 26 -25.62 -37.77 -28.46
C ASP A 26 -25.85 -37.14 -29.87
N ASP A 27 -24.78 -36.42 -30.24
CA ASP A 27 -24.07 -36.31 -31.53
C ASP A 27 -24.57 -35.49 -32.75
N VAL A 28 -23.78 -34.43 -33.01
CA VAL A 28 -22.98 -34.14 -34.24
C VAL A 28 -23.65 -34.11 -35.64
N ALA A 29 -23.49 -32.91 -36.23
CA ALA A 29 -23.29 -32.57 -37.65
C ALA A 29 -24.43 -32.64 -38.69
N GLY A 30 -24.62 -31.50 -39.37
CA GLY A 30 -24.52 -31.45 -40.84
C GLY A 30 -25.77 -31.03 -41.63
N ARG A 31 -25.61 -29.92 -42.37
CA ARG A 31 -26.12 -29.60 -43.74
C ARG A 31 -27.61 -29.78 -44.05
N GLU A 32 -28.32 -28.73 -44.44
CA GLU A 32 -28.61 -28.23 -45.81
C GLU A 32 -30.13 -27.92 -45.78
N LYS A 33 -30.80 -26.97 -46.44
CA LYS A 33 -30.62 -26.30 -47.73
C LYS A 33 -31.68 -25.18 -47.88
N ASP A 34 -31.33 -24.19 -48.70
CA ASP A 34 -32.14 -23.50 -49.71
C ASP A 34 -33.51 -22.89 -49.37
N LYS A 35 -33.57 -21.56 -49.50
CA LYS A 35 -34.59 -20.90 -50.34
C LYS A 35 -33.99 -19.78 -51.18
N THR A 36 -34.47 -19.75 -52.41
CA THR A 36 -34.02 -19.05 -53.61
C THR A 36 -34.75 -17.72 -53.85
N ASN A 37 -34.25 -16.98 -54.86
CA ASN A 37 -34.88 -15.96 -55.71
C ASN A 37 -34.92 -14.50 -55.20
N ASN A 38 -34.66 -13.44 -55.99
CA ASN A 38 -34.48 -13.31 -57.45
C ASN A 38 -33.92 -11.92 -57.86
N ASN A 39 -33.38 -11.83 -59.10
CA ASN A 39 -33.17 -10.67 -60.01
C ASN A 39 -32.11 -9.59 -59.67
N GLY A 40 -31.20 -9.13 -60.55
CA GLY A 40 -30.93 -9.37 -61.98
C GLY A 40 -30.31 -8.12 -62.67
N PHE A 41 -29.57 -8.33 -63.79
CA PHE A 41 -29.02 -7.39 -64.81
C PHE A 41 -27.53 -7.00 -64.76
N TRP A 42 -26.69 -7.08 -65.82
CA TRP A 42 -26.49 -7.84 -67.10
C TRP A 42 -25.06 -7.39 -67.62
N PRO A 43 -24.44 -7.92 -68.70
CA PRO A 43 -23.14 -8.65 -68.63
C PRO A 43 -22.21 -8.45 -69.88
N ASN A 44 -21.47 -9.52 -70.25
CA ASN A 44 -20.81 -9.90 -71.53
C ASN A 44 -19.32 -9.53 -71.71
N ALA A 45 -18.44 -10.35 -72.31
CA ALA A 45 -18.49 -11.72 -72.85
C ALA A 45 -17.06 -12.18 -73.24
N SER A 46 -16.80 -13.50 -73.25
CA SER A 46 -15.67 -14.23 -73.90
C SER A 46 -15.97 -14.44 -75.42
N PRO A 47 -15.28 -15.26 -76.29
CA PRO A 47 -14.20 -16.29 -76.17
C PRO A 47 -13.24 -16.25 -77.43
N PRO A 48 -12.68 -17.34 -78.10
CA PRO A 48 -12.55 -18.80 -77.85
C PRO A 48 -11.18 -19.49 -78.19
N LEU A 49 -11.16 -20.83 -78.05
CA LEU A 49 -10.10 -21.84 -78.21
C LEU A 49 -9.54 -22.09 -79.64
N SER A 50 -8.30 -22.61 -79.75
CA SER A 50 -7.94 -23.84 -80.53
C SER A 50 -6.44 -24.23 -80.42
N ARG A 51 -6.12 -25.52 -80.54
CA ARG A 51 -4.79 -26.15 -80.77
C ARG A 51 -4.86 -26.86 -82.15
N PRO A 52 -3.78 -26.99 -82.96
CA PRO A 52 -2.83 -28.14 -82.81
C PRO A 52 -1.36 -27.94 -83.29
N SER A 53 -0.49 -28.86 -82.84
CA SER A 53 0.79 -29.41 -83.38
C SER A 53 1.74 -28.63 -84.33
N SER A 54 3.02 -28.53 -83.95
CA SER A 54 4.21 -29.19 -84.58
C SER A 54 5.53 -28.38 -84.55
N SER A 55 6.62 -29.08 -84.23
CA SER A 55 8.06 -28.85 -84.50
C SER A 55 8.71 -27.45 -84.35
N SER A 56 9.59 -27.30 -83.36
CA SER A 56 11.03 -26.97 -83.54
C SER A 56 11.67 -26.54 -82.20
N ALA A 57 12.75 -27.20 -81.78
CA ALA A 57 13.78 -26.66 -80.87
C ALA A 57 14.81 -25.86 -81.71
N PRO A 58 15.74 -25.02 -81.19
CA PRO A 58 16.35 -24.90 -79.83
C PRO A 58 16.49 -23.38 -79.40
N PRO A 59 17.37 -22.90 -78.48
CA PRO A 59 18.35 -23.53 -77.60
C PRO A 59 18.23 -23.21 -76.08
N SER A 60 19.03 -23.96 -75.34
CA SER A 60 19.21 -24.10 -73.90
C SER A 60 19.44 -22.80 -73.11
N MET A 61 18.64 -22.59 -72.06
CA MET A 61 18.98 -21.74 -70.92
C MET A 61 20.01 -22.44 -70.00
N PRO A 62 20.90 -21.69 -69.33
CA PRO A 62 21.85 -22.25 -68.37
C PRO A 62 21.12 -22.83 -67.14
N PRO A 63 21.67 -23.88 -66.50
CA PRO A 63 21.05 -24.49 -65.32
C PRO A 63 21.08 -23.54 -64.11
N PRO A 64 20.10 -23.65 -63.19
CA PRO A 64 20.11 -22.89 -61.94
C PRO A 64 21.31 -23.29 -61.07
N PRO A 65 21.87 -22.36 -60.27
CA PRO A 65 22.99 -22.67 -59.39
C PRO A 65 22.60 -23.73 -58.35
N LEU A 66 23.52 -24.66 -58.10
CA LEU A 66 23.42 -25.70 -57.08
C LEU A 66 23.17 -25.09 -55.68
N PRO A 67 22.38 -25.76 -54.81
CA PRO A 67 22.17 -25.30 -53.45
C PRO A 67 23.48 -25.31 -52.67
N LEU A 68 23.77 -24.19 -51.99
CA LEU A 68 24.92 -24.06 -51.09
C LEU A 68 24.86 -25.11 -49.97
N PRO A 69 26.00 -25.68 -49.54
CA PRO A 69 26.03 -26.61 -48.43
C PRO A 69 25.56 -25.93 -47.14
N PRO A 70 24.90 -26.66 -46.22
CA PRO A 70 24.47 -26.10 -44.94
C PRO A 70 25.70 -25.65 -44.12
N PRO A 71 25.55 -24.59 -43.30
CA PRO A 71 26.64 -24.11 -42.46
C PRO A 71 27.09 -25.21 -41.47
N PRO A 72 28.39 -25.25 -41.12
CA PRO A 72 28.89 -26.22 -40.16
C PRO A 72 28.19 -26.04 -38.79
N PRO A 73 28.02 -27.12 -38.01
CA PRO A 73 27.42 -27.04 -36.68
C PRO A 73 28.25 -26.12 -35.78
N PRO A 74 27.62 -25.39 -34.84
CA PRO A 74 28.33 -24.48 -33.95
C PRO A 74 29.38 -25.27 -33.14
N LEU A 75 30.62 -24.76 -33.15
CA LEU A 75 31.69 -25.27 -32.30
C LEU A 75 31.23 -25.26 -30.83
N PRO A 76 31.58 -26.28 -30.02
CA PRO A 76 31.26 -26.28 -28.60
C PRO A 76 31.87 -25.03 -27.96
N PRO A 77 31.19 -24.40 -26.99
CA PRO A 77 31.71 -23.20 -26.35
C PRO A 77 33.06 -23.55 -25.72
N SER A 78 34.12 -22.88 -26.20
CA SER A 78 35.39 -22.81 -25.48
C SER A 78 35.10 -22.39 -24.04
N PRO A 79 35.71 -23.00 -23.02
CA PRO A 79 35.42 -22.66 -21.63
C PRO A 79 35.79 -21.20 -21.42
N VAL A 80 34.77 -20.34 -21.40
CA VAL A 80 34.92 -18.93 -21.03
C VAL A 80 35.39 -18.96 -19.58
N PRO A 81 36.60 -18.46 -19.26
CA PRO A 81 37.02 -18.37 -17.88
C PRO A 81 35.96 -17.53 -17.13
N PRO A 82 35.56 -17.91 -15.91
CA PRO A 82 34.56 -17.13 -15.19
C PRO A 82 35.16 -15.76 -14.93
N CYS A 83 34.75 -14.76 -15.72
CA CYS A 83 35.03 -13.36 -15.48
C CYS A 83 34.10 -12.90 -14.36
N GLY A 84 34.25 -13.54 -13.20
CA GLY A 84 33.90 -12.96 -11.93
C GLY A 84 34.97 -11.91 -11.64
N ILE A 85 34.53 -10.76 -11.15
CA ILE A 85 35.41 -9.78 -10.55
C ILE A 85 36.29 -10.52 -9.55
N GLN A 86 37.55 -10.68 -9.92
CA GLN A 86 38.56 -11.26 -9.07
C GLN A 86 38.95 -10.18 -8.06
N ILE A 87 38.08 -9.95 -7.07
CA ILE A 87 38.56 -9.57 -5.75
C ILE A 87 39.47 -10.73 -5.36
N ARG A 88 40.78 -10.56 -5.54
CA ARG A 88 41.81 -11.49 -5.09
C ARG A 88 41.88 -11.47 -3.56
N SER A 89 40.77 -11.80 -2.91
CA SER A 89 40.69 -12.27 -1.54
C SER A 89 40.40 -13.77 -1.64
N ARG A 90 41.42 -14.61 -1.43
CA ARG A 90 41.30 -16.09 -1.38
C ARG A 90 40.51 -16.62 -0.18
N ARG A 91 39.68 -15.78 0.42
CA ARG A 91 38.69 -16.16 1.43
C ARG A 91 37.38 -15.53 1.00
N PRO A 92 36.24 -16.26 1.03
CA PRO A 92 34.96 -15.57 1.05
C PRO A 92 35.09 -14.55 2.18
N LEU A 93 34.97 -13.26 1.85
CA LEU A 93 34.90 -12.25 2.89
C LEU A 93 33.79 -12.76 3.82
N PRO A 94 34.05 -12.99 5.12
CA PRO A 94 33.01 -13.48 6.00
C PRO A 94 31.81 -12.57 5.79
N PHE A 95 30.60 -13.13 5.71
CA PHE A 95 29.38 -12.36 5.54
C PHE A 95 29.29 -11.35 6.69
N LEU A 96 29.90 -10.16 6.52
CA LEU A 96 30.17 -9.18 7.57
C LEU A 96 28.87 -8.48 8.02
N GLY A 97 27.71 -8.94 7.52
CA GLY A 97 26.41 -8.32 7.71
C GLY A 97 26.33 -6.92 7.11
N LEU A 98 27.23 -6.56 6.21
CA LEU A 98 27.27 -5.27 5.54
C LEU A 98 26.39 -5.29 4.29
N ARG A 99 25.66 -4.19 4.06
CA ARG A 99 24.95 -3.95 2.81
C ARG A 99 25.91 -3.31 1.84
N VAL A 100 25.96 -3.84 0.63
CA VAL A 100 26.92 -3.43 -0.41
C VAL A 100 26.16 -2.81 -1.56
N ALA A 101 26.58 -1.61 -1.97
CA ALA A 101 26.17 -0.98 -3.21
C ALA A 101 27.37 -0.97 -4.16
N PHE A 102 27.14 -1.23 -5.45
CA PHE A 102 28.17 -1.26 -6.48
C PHE A 102 27.74 -0.37 -7.65
N CYS A 103 28.69 0.34 -8.24
CA CYS A 103 28.50 1.23 -9.37
C CYS A 103 29.53 0.87 -10.44
N GLY A 104 29.09 0.62 -11.67
CA GLY A 104 29.96 0.19 -12.77
C GLY A 104 29.43 0.66 -14.12
N ASP A 105 30.26 0.56 -15.15
CA ASP A 105 29.96 1.00 -16.52
C ASP A 105 30.30 -0.05 -17.58
N GLY A 106 31.11 -1.06 -17.25
CA GLY A 106 31.57 -2.09 -18.18
C GLY A 106 30.90 -3.46 -18.04
N ALA A 107 31.01 -4.31 -19.07
CA ALA A 107 30.50 -5.68 -19.08
C ALA A 107 31.22 -6.61 -18.08
N ASN A 108 32.46 -6.28 -17.71
CA ASN A 108 33.24 -6.94 -16.66
C ASN A 108 32.66 -6.71 -15.26
N ASP A 109 31.81 -5.70 -15.08
CA ASP A 109 31.20 -5.35 -13.80
C ASP A 109 29.87 -6.07 -13.55
N CYS A 110 29.31 -6.73 -14.56
CA CYS A 110 27.99 -7.38 -14.52
C CYS A 110 27.85 -8.36 -13.34
N GLY A 111 28.93 -9.07 -13.00
CA GLY A 111 28.97 -9.99 -11.86
C GLY A 111 28.77 -9.30 -10.51
N ALA A 112 29.43 -8.15 -10.27
CA ALA A 112 29.24 -7.38 -9.02
C ALA A 112 27.95 -6.59 -9.03
N LEU A 113 27.53 -6.02 -10.17
CA LEU A 113 26.27 -5.31 -10.28
C LEU A 113 25.10 -6.20 -9.86
N LYS A 114 25.11 -7.47 -10.28
CA LYS A 114 24.10 -8.46 -9.92
C LYS A 114 24.24 -9.00 -8.49
N SER A 115 25.47 -9.09 -7.98
CA SER A 115 25.74 -9.63 -6.63
C SER A 115 25.59 -8.60 -5.52
N ALA A 116 25.67 -7.31 -5.83
CA ALA A 116 25.46 -6.23 -4.88
C ALA A 116 23.99 -6.16 -4.45
N HIS A 117 23.74 -5.64 -3.24
CA HIS A 117 22.36 -5.40 -2.79
C HIS A 117 21.71 -4.26 -3.60
N ILE A 118 22.53 -3.33 -4.09
CA ILE A 118 22.14 -2.23 -4.97
C ILE A 118 23.22 -2.16 -6.06
N GLY A 119 22.84 -2.47 -7.30
CA GLY A 119 23.69 -2.28 -8.48
C GLY A 119 23.23 -1.07 -9.28
N LEU A 120 24.15 -0.16 -9.61
CA LEU A 120 23.90 1.02 -10.44
C LEU A 120 24.80 1.00 -11.67
N SER A 121 24.22 0.91 -12.86
CA SER A 121 24.96 1.11 -14.11
C SER A 121 25.08 2.61 -14.43
N LEU A 122 26.27 3.08 -14.82
CA LEU A 122 26.51 4.46 -15.28
C LEU A 122 26.41 4.63 -16.80
N CYS A 123 26.13 3.54 -17.52
CA CYS A 123 26.00 3.53 -18.98
C CYS A 123 24.73 2.77 -19.40
N GLU A 124 24.10 3.18 -20.50
CA GLU A 124 22.95 2.48 -21.10
C GLU A 124 23.36 1.19 -21.84
N ALA A 125 24.66 0.99 -22.11
CA ALA A 125 25.21 -0.19 -22.78
C ALA A 125 25.10 -1.48 -21.91
N GLU A 126 25.76 -2.57 -22.32
CA GLU A 126 25.62 -3.95 -21.81
C GLU A 126 25.55 -4.11 -20.27
N ALA A 127 26.19 -3.23 -19.50
CA ALA A 127 26.11 -3.21 -18.03
C ALA A 127 24.68 -2.95 -17.47
N SER A 128 23.82 -2.27 -18.24
CA SER A 128 22.44 -1.97 -17.88
C SER A 128 21.55 -3.20 -17.82
N ILE A 129 21.87 -4.27 -18.58
CA ILE A 129 21.13 -5.54 -18.57
C ILE A 129 21.29 -6.26 -17.23
N ALA A 130 22.43 -6.07 -16.57
CA ALA A 130 22.75 -6.74 -15.31
C ALA A 130 22.36 -5.92 -14.06
N ALA A 131 22.23 -4.60 -14.17
CA ALA A 131 21.96 -3.71 -13.04
C ALA A 131 20.45 -3.44 -12.85
N PRO A 132 19.92 -3.47 -11.62
CA PRO A 132 18.52 -3.13 -11.34
C PRO A 132 18.21 -1.63 -11.56
N MET A 133 19.23 -0.78 -11.62
CA MET A 133 19.09 0.66 -11.86
C MET A 133 20.17 1.11 -12.85
N THR A 134 19.80 2.01 -13.76
CA THR A 134 20.71 2.59 -14.76
C THR A 134 20.60 4.10 -14.74
N SER A 135 21.73 4.79 -14.63
CA SER A 135 21.83 6.24 -14.76
C SER A 135 22.02 6.61 -16.23
N ARG A 136 21.22 7.58 -16.71
CA ARG A 136 21.40 8.17 -18.04
C ARG A 136 22.62 9.07 -18.13
N VAL A 137 23.03 9.64 -17.00
CA VAL A 137 24.22 10.48 -16.90
C VAL A 137 25.33 9.64 -16.30
N ALA A 138 26.46 9.53 -16.99
CA ALA A 138 27.64 8.80 -16.55
C ALA A 138 28.38 9.56 -15.41
N SER A 139 27.69 9.74 -14.28
CA SER A 139 28.20 10.45 -13.11
C SER A 139 27.91 9.66 -11.85
N ILE A 140 28.93 9.54 -11.00
CA ILE A 140 28.87 8.89 -9.69
C ILE A 140 27.87 9.60 -8.76
N SER A 141 27.53 10.86 -9.03
CA SER A 141 26.48 11.61 -8.31
C SER A 141 25.13 10.88 -8.31
N ALA A 142 24.84 10.06 -9.33
CA ALA A 142 23.64 9.24 -9.37
C ALA A 142 23.52 8.30 -8.15
N MET A 143 24.63 7.77 -7.64
CA MET A 143 24.64 6.95 -6.43
C MET A 143 24.21 7.75 -5.19
N ILE A 144 24.59 9.03 -5.11
CA ILE A 144 24.16 9.91 -4.00
C ILE A 144 22.64 10.11 -4.06
N THR A 145 22.09 10.33 -5.26
CA THR A 145 20.64 10.44 -5.48
C THR A 145 19.91 9.16 -5.08
N VAL A 146 20.41 7.98 -5.50
CA VAL A 146 19.82 6.68 -5.13
C VAL A 146 19.82 6.48 -3.62
N ILE A 147 20.91 6.84 -2.92
CA ILE A 147 20.97 6.75 -1.46
C ILE A 147 20.02 7.75 -0.79
N ALA A 148 19.92 8.98 -1.31
CA ALA A 148 19.01 10.00 -0.81
C ALA A 148 17.55 9.56 -0.94
N GLU A 149 17.17 9.08 -2.13
CA GLU A 149 15.84 8.58 -2.44
C GLU A 149 15.51 7.37 -1.58
N GLY A 150 16.38 6.35 -1.54
CA GLY A 150 16.16 5.16 -0.73
C GLY A 150 15.99 5.44 0.77
N ARG A 151 16.68 6.46 1.32
CA ARG A 151 16.47 6.90 2.71
C ARG A 151 15.13 7.61 2.89
N CYS A 152 14.71 8.41 1.92
CA CYS A 152 13.42 9.09 1.91
C CYS A 152 12.27 8.07 1.84
N THR A 153 12.32 7.16 0.86
CA THR A 153 11.33 6.10 0.66
C THR A 153 11.22 5.23 1.90
N LEU A 154 12.34 4.81 2.50
CA LEU A 154 12.31 3.98 3.71
C LEU A 154 11.62 4.68 4.89
N MET A 155 11.85 5.99 5.04
CA MET A 155 11.16 6.79 6.06
C MET A 155 9.66 6.94 5.75
N ALA A 156 9.32 7.21 4.50
CA ALA A 156 7.92 7.30 4.06
C ALA A 156 7.17 5.99 4.31
N THR A 157 7.77 4.84 3.99
CA THR A 157 7.17 3.52 4.26
C THR A 157 6.91 3.32 5.75
N TYR A 158 7.84 3.70 6.63
CA TYR A 158 7.63 3.58 8.08
C TYR A 158 6.48 4.48 8.57
N GLN A 159 6.37 5.70 8.06
CA GLN A 159 5.31 6.64 8.41
C GLN A 159 3.94 6.17 7.92
N ILE A 160 3.86 5.69 6.68
CA ILE A 160 2.63 5.12 6.10
C ILE A 160 2.20 3.90 6.92
N PHE A 161 3.14 3.02 7.27
CA PHE A 161 2.84 1.85 8.09
C PHE A 161 2.30 2.22 9.48
N GLN A 162 2.93 3.20 10.14
CA GLN A 162 2.42 3.72 11.42
C GLN A 162 1.03 4.34 11.29
N PHE A 163 0.80 5.10 10.22
CA PHE A 163 -0.50 5.73 9.96
C PHE A 163 -1.59 4.68 9.75
N ILE A 164 -1.36 3.66 8.92
CA ILE A 164 -2.32 2.59 8.66
C ILE A 164 -2.65 1.81 9.94
N ILE A 165 -1.64 1.49 10.76
CA ILE A 165 -1.89 0.81 12.04
C ILE A 165 -2.70 1.69 12.99
N ALA A 166 -2.32 2.96 13.14
CA ALA A 166 -3.03 3.87 14.02
C ALA A 166 -4.48 4.05 13.57
N TYR A 167 -4.70 4.27 12.27
CA TYR A 167 -6.02 4.34 11.65
C TYR A 167 -6.89 3.12 12.00
N ALA A 168 -6.39 1.92 11.73
CA ALA A 168 -7.14 0.68 11.98
C ALA A 168 -7.52 0.53 13.47
N LEU A 169 -6.65 0.98 14.38
CA LEU A 169 -6.93 0.97 15.81
C LEU A 169 -7.95 2.03 16.24
N VAL A 170 -7.93 3.21 15.63
CA VAL A 170 -8.95 4.26 15.86
C VAL A 170 -10.32 3.77 15.40
N GLN A 171 -10.41 3.25 14.18
CA GLN A 171 -11.65 2.70 13.62
C GLN A 171 -12.15 1.52 14.45
N ALA A 172 -11.27 0.59 14.84
CA ALA A 172 -11.66 -0.52 15.71
C ALA A 172 -12.18 -0.03 17.07
N PHE A 173 -11.53 0.95 17.69
CA PHE A 173 -12.00 1.51 18.97
C PHE A 173 -13.35 2.21 18.83
N GLU A 174 -13.54 2.98 17.76
CA GLU A 174 -14.80 3.63 17.41
C GLU A 174 -15.94 2.61 17.25
N THR A 175 -15.75 1.57 16.44
CA THR A 175 -16.77 0.52 16.25
C THR A 175 -17.08 -0.21 17.57
N ASN A 176 -16.06 -0.48 18.40
CA ASN A 176 -16.27 -1.08 19.72
C ASN A 176 -17.09 -0.17 20.64
N LEU A 177 -16.87 1.15 20.62
CA LEU A 177 -17.70 2.10 21.36
C LEU A 177 -19.15 2.06 20.87
N MET A 178 -19.40 1.99 19.57
CA MET A 178 -20.76 1.91 19.02
C MET A 178 -21.49 0.62 19.46
N TYR A 179 -20.79 -0.51 19.49
CA TYR A 179 -21.36 -1.76 19.99
C TYR A 179 -21.78 -1.71 21.46
N THR A 180 -21.19 -0.83 22.29
CA THR A 180 -21.67 -0.64 23.67
C THR A 180 -23.08 -0.04 23.76
N PHE A 181 -23.54 0.64 22.70
CA PHE A 181 -24.89 1.19 22.57
C PHE A 181 -25.80 0.34 21.68
N ALA A 182 -25.35 -0.86 21.28
CA ALA A 182 -26.00 -1.72 20.29
C ALA A 182 -26.26 -1.01 18.94
N LEU A 183 -25.30 -0.18 18.51
CA LEU A 183 -25.32 0.54 17.24
C LEU A 183 -24.28 -0.04 16.27
N ASP A 184 -24.54 0.09 14.97
CA ASP A 184 -23.56 -0.19 13.92
C ASP A 184 -23.27 1.08 13.11
N MET A 185 -22.11 1.13 12.47
CA MET A 185 -21.76 2.24 11.59
C MET A 185 -22.27 2.02 10.18
N GLY A 186 -22.53 3.12 9.47
CA GLY A 186 -23.00 3.05 8.09
C GLY A 186 -21.91 2.58 7.13
N ASN A 187 -22.28 1.77 6.13
CA ASN A 187 -21.34 1.36 5.07
C ASN A 187 -20.71 2.55 4.34
N TYR A 188 -21.46 3.63 4.14
CA TYR A 188 -20.94 4.87 3.55
C TYR A 188 -19.99 5.63 4.47
N GLN A 189 -20.17 5.52 5.79
CA GLN A 189 -19.24 6.09 6.77
C GLN A 189 -17.89 5.40 6.64
N TYR A 190 -17.85 4.06 6.66
CA TYR A 190 -16.61 3.30 6.43
C TYR A 190 -15.97 3.62 5.09
N LEU A 191 -16.74 3.66 4.00
CA LEU A 191 -16.22 4.01 2.67
C LEU A 191 -15.60 5.42 2.66
N THR A 192 -16.23 6.37 3.35
CA THR A 192 -15.69 7.73 3.49
C THR A 192 -14.37 7.74 4.25
N GLN A 193 -14.28 7.01 5.37
CA GLN A 193 -13.05 6.89 6.16
C GLN A 193 -11.93 6.24 5.34
N ASP A 194 -12.18 5.08 4.72
CA ASP A 194 -11.18 4.31 4.00
C ASP A 194 -10.73 4.99 2.70
N LEU A 195 -11.68 5.40 1.85
CA LEU A 195 -11.37 5.87 0.50
C LEU A 195 -10.99 7.35 0.48
N PHE A 196 -11.76 8.21 1.15
CA PHE A 196 -11.56 9.66 1.07
C PHE A 196 -10.53 10.18 2.07
N PHE A 197 -10.44 9.58 3.25
CA PHE A 197 -9.46 10.00 4.25
C PHE A 197 -8.18 9.16 4.14
N THR A 198 -8.26 7.88 4.43
CA THR A 198 -7.07 7.03 4.61
C THR A 198 -6.32 6.77 3.31
N THR A 199 -6.99 6.36 2.24
CA THR A 199 -6.34 5.99 0.96
C THR A 199 -5.68 7.20 0.29
N ILE A 200 -6.36 8.35 0.26
CA ILE A 200 -5.80 9.59 -0.30
C ILE A 200 -4.59 10.05 0.52
N LEU A 201 -4.67 10.05 1.85
CA LEU A 201 -3.54 10.45 2.69
C LEU A 201 -2.36 9.48 2.56
N ALA A 202 -2.60 8.17 2.66
CA ALA A 202 -1.56 7.17 2.59
C ALA A 202 -0.83 7.18 1.23
N SER A 203 -1.57 7.35 0.13
CA SER A 203 -0.97 7.45 -1.21
C SER A 203 -0.11 8.71 -1.38
N LEU A 204 -0.62 9.87 -0.97
CA LEU A 204 0.11 11.14 -1.09
C LEU A 204 1.28 11.26 -0.10
N MET A 205 1.22 10.55 1.02
CA MET A 205 2.34 10.42 1.97
C MET A 205 3.56 9.71 1.36
N GLY A 206 3.42 8.93 0.29
CA GLY A 206 4.57 8.32 -0.40
C GLY A 206 5.35 9.31 -1.27
N SER A 207 4.66 10.29 -1.84
CA SER A 207 5.17 11.14 -2.92
C SER A 207 5.97 12.35 -2.48
N THR A 208 6.64 12.29 -1.32
CA THR A 208 7.40 13.46 -0.82
C THR A 208 8.87 13.33 -1.12
N HIS A 209 9.42 14.42 -1.67
CA HIS A 209 10.79 14.44 -2.15
C HIS A 209 11.82 14.29 -1.02
N PRO A 210 12.99 13.68 -1.34
CA PRO A 210 14.13 13.66 -0.44
C PRO A 210 14.58 15.08 -0.11
N ARG A 211 15.23 15.23 1.04
CA ARG A 211 15.78 16.53 1.43
C ARG A 211 16.84 16.99 0.43
N GLU A 212 16.70 18.22 -0.07
CA GLU A 212 17.69 18.90 -0.90
C GLU A 212 18.96 19.24 -0.10
N GLY A 213 20.12 19.06 -0.74
CA GLY A 213 21.43 19.41 -0.19
C GLY A 213 22.14 18.27 0.55
N ARG A 214 22.76 18.57 1.70
CA ARG A 214 23.69 17.66 2.38
C ARG A 214 22.98 16.47 3.03
N LEU A 215 23.44 15.27 2.69
CA LEU A 215 22.96 14.01 3.27
C LEU A 215 23.24 13.95 4.78
N SER A 216 22.21 13.69 5.59
CA SER A 216 22.36 13.54 7.04
C SER A 216 23.22 12.33 7.39
N ALA A 217 24.07 12.46 8.41
CA ALA A 217 24.85 11.34 8.96
C ALA A 217 23.98 10.34 9.74
N ALA A 218 22.78 10.75 10.17
CA ALA A 218 21.83 9.86 10.81
C ALA A 218 21.41 8.75 9.83
N ARG A 219 21.30 7.51 10.32
CA ARG A 219 20.79 6.40 9.52
C ARG A 219 19.31 6.20 9.83
N PRO A 220 18.49 5.88 8.83
CA PRO A 220 17.15 5.40 9.07
C PRO A 220 17.10 4.24 10.06
N LEU A 221 15.95 4.08 10.72
CA LEU A 221 15.73 2.97 11.63
C LEU A 221 15.90 1.65 10.88
N LYS A 222 16.46 0.63 11.57
CA LYS A 222 16.84 -0.63 10.92
C LYS A 222 15.65 -1.59 10.73
N ARG A 223 14.51 -1.32 11.38
CA ARG A 223 13.32 -2.17 11.43
C ARG A 223 12.07 -1.31 11.49
N VAL A 224 11.05 -1.70 10.72
CA VAL A 224 9.71 -1.08 10.70
C VAL A 224 9.11 -1.08 12.12
N MET A 225 9.06 -2.25 12.74
CA MET A 225 8.57 -2.47 14.11
C MET A 225 9.67 -2.21 15.14
N SER A 226 10.14 -0.98 15.23
CA SER A 226 11.04 -0.59 16.32
C SER A 226 10.23 -0.15 17.54
N ALA A 227 10.67 -0.53 18.75
CA ALA A 227 10.00 -0.16 20.00
C ALA A 227 9.69 1.35 20.13
N PRO A 228 10.56 2.28 19.67
CA PRO A 228 10.23 3.70 19.62
C PRO A 228 8.98 4.06 18.80
N LEU A 229 8.82 3.45 17.62
CA LEU A 229 7.66 3.71 16.75
C LEU A 229 6.40 3.15 17.37
N LEU A 230 6.48 1.94 17.94
CA LEU A 230 5.34 1.32 18.61
C LEU A 230 4.88 2.13 19.82
N LEU A 231 5.83 2.64 20.62
CA LEU A 231 5.50 3.47 21.78
C LEU A 231 4.85 4.80 21.38
N SER A 232 5.31 5.43 20.30
CA SER A 232 4.68 6.62 19.72
C SER A 232 3.25 6.31 19.25
N THR A 233 3.06 5.23 18.49
CA THR A 233 1.74 4.81 18.00
C THR A 233 0.78 4.47 19.14
N LEU A 234 1.24 3.76 20.18
CA LEU A 234 0.43 3.47 21.37
C LEU A 234 0.07 4.73 22.16
N GLY A 235 1.00 5.68 22.29
CA GLY A 235 0.73 6.96 22.94
C GLY A 235 -0.37 7.74 22.21
N GLN A 236 -0.33 7.76 20.88
CA GLN A 236 -1.38 8.38 20.08
C GLN A 236 -2.73 7.66 20.21
N LEU A 237 -2.73 6.32 20.28
CA LEU A 237 -3.97 5.55 20.48
C LEU A 237 -4.66 5.93 21.80
N VAL A 238 -3.89 6.12 22.88
CA VAL A 238 -4.46 6.54 24.17
C VAL A 238 -5.09 7.93 24.07
N VAL A 239 -4.40 8.89 23.44
CA VAL A 239 -4.93 10.25 23.25
C VAL A 239 -6.24 10.21 22.46
N VAL A 240 -6.24 9.52 21.33
CA VAL A 240 -7.43 9.38 20.48
C VAL A 240 -8.59 8.73 21.26
N GLY A 241 -8.34 7.62 21.94
CA GLY A 241 -9.38 6.92 22.69
C GLY A 241 -9.98 7.77 23.82
N VAL A 242 -9.15 8.53 24.54
CA VAL A 242 -9.60 9.46 25.57
C VAL A 242 -10.52 10.53 24.97
N PHE A 243 -10.14 11.14 23.85
CA PHE A 243 -10.96 12.18 23.22
C PHE A 243 -12.28 11.65 22.63
N GLN A 244 -12.32 10.40 22.12
CA GLN A 244 -13.57 9.79 21.69
C GLN A 244 -14.53 9.55 22.86
N VAL A 245 -14.01 9.02 23.99
CA VAL A 245 -14.83 8.82 25.20
C VAL A 245 -15.28 10.16 25.79
N LEU A 246 -14.40 11.16 25.83
CA LEU A 246 -14.75 12.51 26.29
C LEU A 246 -15.84 13.15 25.42
N ALA A 247 -15.80 12.96 24.09
CA ALA A 247 -16.83 13.46 23.20
C ALA A 247 -18.21 12.87 23.53
N LEU A 248 -18.28 11.56 23.80
CA LEU A 248 -19.50 10.90 24.26
C LEU A 248 -19.96 11.37 25.65
N ILE A 249 -19.02 11.62 26.57
CA ILE A 249 -19.35 12.18 27.89
C ILE A 249 -19.97 13.57 27.74
N VAL A 250 -19.38 14.44 26.92
CA VAL A 250 -19.92 15.79 26.66
C VAL A 250 -21.30 15.73 25.99
N LEU A 251 -21.52 14.76 25.10
CA LEU A 251 -22.84 14.51 24.50
C LEU A 251 -23.89 14.18 25.58
N LYS A 252 -23.55 13.37 26.58
CA LYS A 252 -24.46 13.02 27.70
C LYS A 252 -24.89 14.23 28.53
N TYR A 253 -24.09 15.29 28.58
CA TYR A 253 -24.42 16.52 29.31
C TYR A 253 -25.25 17.52 28.49
N GLN A 254 -25.55 17.24 27.21
CA GLN A 254 -26.37 18.14 26.40
C GLN A 254 -27.84 18.12 26.85
N PRO A 255 -28.52 19.30 26.85
CA PRO A 255 -29.94 19.35 27.14
C PRO A 255 -30.69 18.57 26.04
N ASN A 256 -31.63 17.71 26.45
CA ASN A 256 -32.42 16.82 25.60
C ASN A 256 -31.73 15.51 25.14
N TYR A 257 -30.53 15.20 25.62
CA TYR A 257 -29.91 13.91 25.31
C TYR A 257 -30.69 12.76 25.95
N THR A 258 -31.15 11.83 25.12
CA THR A 258 -31.67 10.53 25.54
C THR A 258 -30.77 9.46 24.95
N PRO A 259 -30.23 8.54 25.76
CA PRO A 259 -29.33 7.50 25.25
C PRO A 259 -30.06 6.65 24.23
N THR A 260 -29.50 6.57 23.03
CA THR A 260 -30.02 5.68 21.99
C THR A 260 -29.71 4.24 22.40
N GLN A 261 -30.74 3.40 22.53
CA GLN A 261 -30.56 1.95 22.66
C GLN A 261 -30.94 1.30 21.34
N GLY A 262 -29.95 0.77 20.63
CA GLY A 262 -30.21 0.05 19.40
C GLY A 262 -30.87 -1.31 19.64
N ASN A 263 -31.51 -1.84 18.59
CA ASN A 263 -32.09 -3.18 18.63
C ASN A 263 -31.01 -4.27 18.58
N HIS A 264 -31.33 -5.47 19.06
CA HIS A 264 -30.42 -6.63 19.02
C HIS A 264 -29.94 -7.00 17.60
N SER A 265 -30.65 -6.53 16.57
CA SER A 265 -30.30 -6.71 15.15
C SER A 265 -29.29 -5.69 14.61
N LEU A 266 -28.81 -4.72 15.42
CA LEU A 266 -27.81 -3.71 15.05
C LEU A 266 -28.12 -2.89 13.78
N GLN A 267 -29.39 -2.71 13.44
CA GLN A 267 -29.80 -2.00 12.22
C GLN A 267 -29.84 -0.47 12.37
N GLN A 268 -29.70 0.04 13.60
CA GLN A 268 -29.79 1.46 13.86
C GLN A 268 -28.43 2.13 13.65
N ILE A 269 -28.35 2.95 12.60
CA ILE A 269 -27.14 3.65 12.19
C ILE A 269 -27.20 5.13 12.61
N VAL A 270 -28.34 5.78 12.37
CA VAL A 270 -28.52 7.22 12.66
C VAL A 270 -28.75 7.40 14.16
N SER A 271 -27.75 7.96 14.83
CA SER A 271 -27.80 8.30 16.25
C SER A 271 -26.86 9.45 16.59
N PRO A 272 -27.15 10.23 17.64
CA PRO A 272 -26.25 11.29 18.11
C PRO A 272 -24.88 10.73 18.52
N GLU A 273 -24.85 9.55 19.13
CA GLU A 273 -23.63 8.86 19.55
C GLU A 273 -22.73 8.54 18.34
N ASN A 274 -23.30 7.91 17.31
CA ASN A 274 -22.58 7.59 16.08
C ASN A 274 -22.07 8.84 15.37
N SER A 275 -22.91 9.87 15.27
CA SER A 275 -22.52 11.13 14.60
C SER A 275 -21.33 11.81 15.29
N VAL A 276 -21.34 11.85 16.63
CA VAL A 276 -20.26 12.48 17.41
C VAL A 276 -18.96 11.70 17.30
N THR A 277 -19.00 10.38 17.44
CA THR A 277 -17.79 9.55 17.33
C THR A 277 -17.23 9.56 15.91
N TYR A 278 -18.10 9.49 14.91
CA TYR A 278 -17.72 9.55 13.49
C TYR A 278 -16.99 10.85 13.15
N LEU A 279 -17.58 12.00 13.51
CA LEU A 279 -16.94 13.29 13.25
C LEU A 279 -15.60 13.41 14.00
N MET A 280 -15.54 12.94 15.26
CA MET A 280 -14.29 12.92 16.03
C MET A 280 -13.23 12.03 15.36
N ALA A 281 -13.60 10.85 14.86
CA ALA A 281 -12.70 9.95 14.15
C ALA A 281 -12.16 10.55 12.85
N LEU A 282 -13.01 11.22 12.05
CA LEU A 282 -12.56 11.92 10.84
C LEU A 282 -11.51 13.00 11.16
N ALA A 283 -11.72 13.79 12.22
CA ALA A 283 -10.74 14.78 12.68
C ALA A 283 -9.44 14.12 13.18
N GLN A 284 -9.56 12.97 13.83
CA GLN A 284 -8.42 12.18 14.31
C GLN A 284 -7.58 11.62 13.16
N PHE A 285 -8.16 11.20 12.04
CA PHE A 285 -7.40 10.73 10.88
C PHE A 285 -6.52 11.83 10.29
N VAL A 286 -7.07 13.04 10.14
CA VAL A 286 -6.29 14.21 9.70
C VAL A 286 -5.18 14.52 10.70
N THR A 287 -5.50 14.48 12.00
CA THR A 287 -4.52 14.72 13.07
C THR A 287 -3.38 13.70 13.02
N LEU A 288 -3.68 12.41 12.92
CA LEU A 288 -2.67 11.34 12.86
C LEU A 288 -1.77 11.47 11.62
N ALA A 289 -2.34 11.84 10.47
CA ALA A 289 -1.56 12.09 9.26
C ALA A 289 -0.56 13.25 9.44
N LEU A 290 -0.96 14.31 10.14
CA LEU A 290 -0.07 15.43 10.45
C LEU A 290 1.01 15.05 11.49
N VAL A 291 0.63 14.30 12.54
CA VAL A 291 1.52 13.93 13.65
C VAL A 291 2.60 12.94 13.20
N PHE A 292 2.26 11.94 12.39
CA PHE A 292 3.22 10.92 11.94
C PHE A 292 4.08 11.36 10.75
N ASN A 293 3.66 12.37 9.97
CA ASN A 293 4.40 12.81 8.79
C ASN A 293 5.53 13.82 9.11
N LYS A 294 6.48 13.38 9.92
CA LYS A 294 7.67 14.18 10.27
C LYS A 294 8.66 14.25 9.10
N GLY A 295 9.02 15.44 8.63
CA GLY A 295 9.94 15.59 7.50
C GLY A 295 11.43 15.41 7.85
N ARG A 296 11.96 16.19 8.80
CA ARG A 296 13.40 16.19 9.11
C ARG A 296 13.80 14.89 9.84
N PRO A 297 14.97 14.27 9.55
CA PRO A 297 16.12 14.79 8.79
C PRO A 297 16.28 14.30 7.34
N HIS A 298 15.50 13.33 6.87
CA HIS A 298 15.71 12.67 5.56
C HIS A 298 14.76 13.13 4.45
N ARG A 299 13.63 13.73 4.82
CA ARG A 299 12.53 14.07 3.92
C ARG A 299 12.30 15.57 3.95
N SER A 300 11.82 16.12 2.83
CA SER A 300 11.35 17.50 2.78
C SER A 300 10.13 17.70 3.72
N PRO A 301 9.87 18.93 4.17
CA PRO A 301 8.71 19.20 5.00
C PRO A 301 7.39 18.97 4.25
N ILE A 302 6.29 18.74 4.99
CA ILE A 302 4.97 18.39 4.43
C ILE A 302 4.51 19.38 3.34
N TRP A 303 4.73 20.68 3.55
CA TRP A 303 4.29 21.74 2.64
C TRP A 303 4.96 21.71 1.26
N THR A 304 6.10 21.04 1.12
CA THR A 304 6.75 20.84 -0.18
C THR A 304 5.90 19.93 -1.08
N ASN A 305 5.17 18.98 -0.48
CA ASN A 305 4.24 18.13 -1.20
C ASN A 305 2.88 18.84 -1.36
N ARG A 306 2.71 19.48 -2.52
CA ARG A 306 1.48 20.21 -2.85
C ARG A 306 0.25 19.29 -2.82
N GLY A 307 0.35 18.07 -3.34
CA GLY A 307 -0.76 17.12 -3.36
C GLY A 307 -1.25 16.79 -1.95
N LEU A 308 -0.33 16.38 -1.07
CA LEU A 308 -0.65 16.07 0.33
C LEU A 308 -1.20 17.28 1.09
N THR A 309 -0.61 18.46 0.89
CA THR A 309 -1.05 19.69 1.58
C THR A 309 -2.45 20.09 1.14
N THR A 310 -2.74 20.04 -0.16
CA THR A 310 -4.09 20.29 -0.70
C THR A 310 -5.10 19.28 -0.17
N ALA A 311 -4.76 17.98 -0.14
CA ALA A 311 -5.64 16.94 0.40
C ALA A 311 -5.95 17.17 1.88
N LEU A 312 -4.95 17.52 2.70
CA LEU A 312 -5.15 17.84 4.12
C LEU A 312 -6.07 19.05 4.30
N VAL A 313 -5.85 20.14 3.55
CA VAL A 313 -6.70 21.35 3.63
C VAL A 313 -8.14 21.02 3.22
N LEU A 314 -8.33 20.25 2.15
CA LEU A 314 -9.66 19.81 1.71
C LEU A 314 -10.34 18.93 2.75
N GLN A 315 -9.64 17.96 3.34
CA GLN A 315 -10.18 17.09 4.36
C GLN A 315 -10.53 17.84 5.65
N VAL A 316 -9.73 18.82 6.08
CA VAL A 316 -10.10 19.73 7.18
C VAL A 316 -11.37 20.49 6.82
N GLY A 317 -11.47 21.01 5.60
CA GLY A 317 -12.67 21.67 5.09
C GLY A 317 -13.90 20.75 5.12
N PHE A 318 -13.76 19.48 4.73
CA PHE A 318 -14.82 18.48 4.80
C PHE A 318 -15.24 18.16 6.24
N VAL A 319 -14.29 18.04 7.18
CA VAL A 319 -14.61 17.83 8.60
C VAL A 319 -15.41 19.02 9.15
N ILE A 320 -15.00 20.25 8.85
CA ILE A 320 -15.72 21.46 9.25
C ILE A 320 -17.11 21.46 8.60
N TYR A 321 -17.20 21.16 7.31
CA TYR A 321 -18.46 21.09 6.58
C TYR A 321 -19.39 20.04 7.19
N PHE A 322 -18.95 18.80 7.43
CA PHE A 322 -19.78 17.76 8.05
C PHE A 322 -20.17 18.08 9.49
N THR A 323 -19.36 18.87 10.20
CA THR A 323 -19.69 19.29 11.57
C THR A 323 -20.80 20.34 11.59
N PHE A 324 -20.87 21.24 10.60
CA PHE A 324 -21.80 22.39 10.63
C PHE A 324 -22.93 22.32 9.59
N ALA A 325 -22.76 21.62 8.48
CA ALA A 325 -23.82 21.45 7.49
C ALA A 325 -24.88 20.45 7.96
N ALA A 326 -26.12 20.69 7.55
CA ALA A 326 -27.26 19.82 7.74
C ALA A 326 -28.06 19.84 6.44
N ASN A 327 -27.46 19.24 5.41
CA ASN A 327 -27.98 19.19 4.05
C ASN A 327 -28.38 17.75 3.73
N GLY A 328 -29.21 17.52 2.70
CA GLY A 328 -29.60 16.16 2.28
C GLY A 328 -28.41 15.22 2.07
N PHE A 329 -27.27 15.73 1.57
CA PHE A 329 -26.03 14.95 1.45
C PHE A 329 -25.52 14.39 2.80
N THR A 330 -25.50 15.21 3.86
CA THR A 330 -25.03 14.77 5.18
C THR A 330 -26.00 13.80 5.83
N ARG A 331 -27.30 13.92 5.54
CA ARG A 331 -28.30 13.00 6.04
C ARG A 331 -28.32 11.67 5.29
N ASP A 332 -28.38 11.70 3.98
CA ASP A 332 -28.63 10.49 3.16
C ASP A 332 -27.37 9.66 2.93
N ILE A 333 -26.22 10.33 2.73
CA ILE A 333 -24.95 9.64 2.44
C ILE A 333 -24.13 9.44 3.71
N GLN A 334 -23.97 10.49 4.52
CA GLN A 334 -23.17 10.39 5.75
C GLN A 334 -23.96 9.83 6.94
N GLN A 335 -25.30 9.74 6.84
CA GLN A 335 -26.17 9.22 7.90
C GLN A 335 -25.95 9.94 9.25
N LEU A 336 -25.64 11.24 9.15
CA LEU A 336 -25.44 12.13 10.28
C LEU A 336 -26.78 12.63 10.82
N VAL A 337 -26.83 12.88 12.13
CA VAL A 337 -28.01 13.50 12.76
C VAL A 337 -28.14 14.97 12.34
N ASP A 338 -29.28 15.28 11.73
CA ASP A 338 -29.69 16.64 11.34
C ASP A 338 -30.19 17.47 12.54
N TYR A 339 -30.43 18.77 12.33
CA TYR A 339 -30.90 19.67 13.39
C TYR A 339 -32.31 19.34 13.92
N GLU A 340 -33.17 18.76 13.08
CA GLU A 340 -34.57 18.46 13.40
C GLU A 340 -34.77 17.06 14.00
N GLU A 341 -33.95 16.10 13.56
CA GLU A 341 -33.96 14.72 14.01
C GLU A 341 -33.25 14.65 15.38
N PHE A 342 -33.93 14.21 16.45
CA PHE A 342 -33.48 14.27 17.86
C PHE A 342 -33.51 15.65 18.55
N LYS A 343 -34.58 16.44 18.36
CA LYS A 343 -34.90 17.61 19.22
C LYS A 343 -33.75 18.63 19.39
N GLY A 344 -32.90 18.78 18.38
CA GLY A 344 -31.77 19.72 18.43
C GLY A 344 -30.68 19.38 19.45
N VAL A 345 -30.54 18.11 19.89
CA VAL A 345 -29.44 17.65 20.77
C VAL A 345 -28.08 18.06 20.21
N LEU A 346 -27.92 17.98 18.89
CA LEU A 346 -26.73 18.42 18.16
C LEU A 346 -26.90 19.83 17.56
N GLY A 347 -27.42 20.77 18.34
CA GLY A 347 -27.53 22.17 17.95
C GLY A 347 -26.17 22.84 17.69
N LEU A 348 -26.19 24.09 17.22
CA LEU A 348 -24.97 24.84 16.88
C LEU A 348 -23.95 24.93 18.03
N ARG A 349 -24.45 25.03 19.28
CA ARG A 349 -23.60 25.05 20.49
C ARG A 349 -22.87 23.72 20.69
N ALA A 350 -23.57 22.59 20.63
CA ALA A 350 -22.97 21.25 20.78
C ALA A 350 -21.95 20.97 19.66
N ARG A 351 -22.29 21.30 18.40
CA ARG A 351 -21.38 21.19 17.25
C ARG A 351 -20.12 22.06 17.42
N SER A 352 -20.26 23.28 17.95
CA SER A 352 -19.10 24.15 18.24
C SER A 352 -18.20 23.60 19.36
N GLN A 353 -18.79 22.99 20.40
CA GLN A 353 -18.03 22.31 21.46
C GLN A 353 -17.30 21.08 20.92
N LEU A 354 -17.95 20.31 20.04
CA LEU A 354 -17.34 19.18 19.35
C LEU A 354 -16.13 19.62 18.49
N MET A 355 -16.29 20.70 17.72
CA MET A 355 -15.18 21.29 16.95
C MET A 355 -14.02 21.72 17.87
N ALA A 356 -14.33 22.35 19.02
CA ALA A 356 -13.30 22.72 19.99
C ALA A 356 -12.56 21.49 20.56
N MET A 357 -13.28 20.38 20.81
CA MET A 357 -12.66 19.12 21.24
C MET A 357 -11.75 18.51 20.17
N MET A 358 -12.15 18.56 18.89
CA MET A 358 -11.32 18.09 17.78
C MET A 358 -10.01 18.88 17.68
N VAL A 359 -10.08 20.22 17.81
CA VAL A 359 -8.90 21.09 17.81
C VAL A 359 -8.02 20.79 19.03
N ALA A 360 -8.61 20.64 20.22
CA ALA A 360 -7.89 20.28 21.43
C ALA A 360 -7.19 18.91 21.30
N ASN A 361 -7.86 17.92 20.71
CA ASN A 361 -7.27 16.62 20.39
C ASN A 361 -6.03 16.78 19.50
N GLY A 362 -6.12 17.62 18.45
CA GLY A 362 -4.97 17.97 17.61
C GLY A 362 -3.78 18.50 18.41
N ILE A 363 -4.01 19.52 19.23
CA ILE A 363 -2.97 20.17 20.04
C ILE A 363 -2.32 19.17 21.01
N VAL A 364 -3.13 18.37 21.71
CA VAL A 364 -2.64 17.36 22.66
C VAL A 364 -1.87 16.26 21.94
N ALA A 365 -2.36 15.78 20.80
CA ALA A 365 -1.68 14.76 20.00
C ALA A 365 -0.27 15.21 19.56
N PHE A 366 -0.13 16.45 19.10
CA PHE A 366 1.17 17.04 18.78
C PHE A 366 2.08 17.18 20.01
N GLY A 367 1.53 17.65 21.13
CA GLY A 367 2.28 17.81 22.38
C GLY A 367 2.81 16.47 22.91
N VAL A 368 1.98 15.44 22.92
CA VAL A 368 2.34 14.08 23.33
C VAL A 368 3.41 13.49 22.40
N GLU A 369 3.28 13.68 21.09
CA GLU A 369 4.27 13.17 20.14
C GLU A 369 5.63 13.87 20.31
N ALA A 370 5.64 15.18 20.58
CA ALA A 370 6.86 15.92 20.85
C ALA A 370 7.53 15.44 22.17
N ALA A 371 6.73 15.23 23.22
CA ALA A 371 7.21 14.69 24.49
C ALA A 371 7.78 13.27 24.33
N LEU A 372 7.07 12.38 23.62
CA LEU A 372 7.53 11.02 23.34
C LEU A 372 8.79 11.01 22.49
N ALA A 373 8.87 11.83 21.45
CA ALA A 373 10.06 11.94 20.60
C ALA A 373 11.31 12.37 21.40
N THR A 374 11.16 13.35 22.29
CA THR A 374 12.28 13.80 23.15
C THR A 374 12.67 12.75 24.19
N ALA A 375 11.70 12.06 24.80
CA ALA A 375 11.95 10.97 25.74
C ALA A 375 12.67 9.80 25.07
N ILE A 376 12.22 9.40 23.88
CA ILE A 376 12.85 8.36 23.05
C ILE A 376 14.29 8.74 22.70
N ALA A 377 14.52 9.98 22.26
CA ALA A 377 15.86 10.46 21.91
C ALA A 377 16.81 10.39 23.11
N ARG A 378 16.37 10.86 24.28
CA ARG A 378 17.14 10.78 25.54
C ARG A 378 17.40 9.33 25.97
N TRP A 379 16.44 8.43 25.77
CA TRP A 379 16.60 7.02 26.07
C TRP A 379 17.63 6.36 25.15
N GLN A 380 17.60 6.68 23.85
CA GLN A 380 18.56 6.17 22.88
C GLN A 380 19.99 6.65 23.15
N THR A 381 20.19 7.94 23.49
CA THR A 381 21.52 8.47 23.85
C THR A 381 22.06 7.77 25.09
N ARG A 382 21.29 7.70 26.18
CA ARG A 382 21.67 6.97 27.40
C ARG A 382 22.02 5.51 27.14
N ARG A 383 21.24 4.82 26.30
CA ARG A 383 21.52 3.41 25.95
C ARG A 383 22.80 3.26 25.12
N SER A 384 23.08 4.21 24.22
CA SER A 384 24.31 4.22 23.42
C SER A 384 25.55 4.48 24.28
N GLU A 385 25.47 5.42 25.21
CA GLU A 385 26.54 5.72 26.17
C GLU A 385 26.80 4.55 27.10
N ALA A 386 25.75 3.90 27.62
CA ALA A 386 25.89 2.70 28.44
C ALA A 386 26.61 1.57 27.70
N LYS A 387 26.28 1.35 26.41
CA LYS A 387 26.99 0.36 25.57
C LYS A 387 28.46 0.75 25.36
N ARG A 388 28.73 2.02 25.04
CA ARG A 388 30.10 2.51 24.85
C ARG A 388 30.93 2.39 26.13
N ARG A 389 30.36 2.71 27.29
CA ARG A 389 30.99 2.50 28.61
C ARG A 389 31.29 1.02 28.88
N ARG A 390 30.36 0.11 28.57
CA ARG A 390 30.59 -1.34 28.70
C ARG A 390 31.69 -1.84 27.77
N ALA A 391 31.72 -1.37 26.52
CA ALA A 391 32.78 -1.70 25.57
C ALA A 391 34.15 -1.18 26.03
N LEU A 392 34.22 0.06 26.50
CA LEU A 392 35.46 0.63 27.06
C LEU A 392 35.94 -0.14 28.29
N LYS A 393 35.04 -0.53 29.19
CA LYS A 393 35.38 -1.37 30.35
C LYS A 393 35.87 -2.76 29.93
N ALA A 394 35.27 -3.37 28.90
CA ALA A 394 35.72 -4.66 28.37
C ALA A 394 37.13 -4.58 27.76
N VAL A 395 37.41 -3.51 27.00
CA VAL A 395 38.76 -3.26 26.43
C VAL A 395 39.78 -2.99 27.52
N ALA A 396 39.44 -2.15 28.51
CA ALA A 396 40.33 -1.88 29.66
C ALA A 396 40.63 -3.15 30.46
N GLY A 397 39.62 -3.99 30.72
CA GLY A 397 39.81 -5.29 31.38
C GLY A 397 40.70 -6.25 30.59
N ALA A 398 40.57 -6.28 29.26
CA ALA A 398 41.44 -7.09 28.40
C ALA A 398 42.91 -6.61 28.38
N LEU A 399 43.14 -5.29 28.47
CA LEU A 399 44.48 -4.72 28.54
C LEU A 399 45.16 -4.99 29.89
N VAL A 400 44.41 -4.96 31.00
CA VAL A 400 44.94 -5.27 32.33
C VAL A 400 45.21 -6.77 32.49
N GLY A 401 44.31 -7.64 32.03
CA GLY A 401 44.49 -9.10 32.09
C GLY A 401 45.53 -9.67 31.10
N GLY A 402 45.91 -8.90 30.07
CA GLY A 402 46.98 -9.27 29.14
C GLY A 402 48.40 -8.93 29.62
N GLY A 403 48.53 -8.16 30.72
CA GLY A 403 49.82 -7.76 31.29
C GLY A 403 50.47 -8.79 32.23
N GLU A 404 49.71 -9.76 32.75
CA GLU A 404 50.21 -10.82 33.66
C GLU A 404 50.74 -12.07 32.92
N LYS A 405 50.78 -12.04 31.58
CA LYS A 405 51.40 -13.10 30.78
C LYS A 405 52.46 -12.50 29.85
N LYS A 406 53.56 -12.03 30.44
CA LYS A 406 54.80 -11.83 29.70
C LYS A 406 55.99 -12.23 30.54
#